data_AF-A0A0K1PR49-F1
#
_entry.id   AF-A0A0K1PR49-F1
#
_cell.length_a   1.000
_cell.length_b   1.000
_cell.length_c   1.000
_cell.angle_alpha   90.00
_cell.angle_beta   90.00
_cell.angle_gamma   90.00
#
_symmetry.space_group_name_H-M   'P 1'
#
loop_
_entity.id
_entity.type
_entity.pdbx_description
1 polymer ?
#
loop_
_entity_poly.entity_id
_entity_poly.type
_entity_poly.pdbx_seq_one_letter_code
_entity_poly.pdbx_strand_id
1 'polypeptide(L)'
;MLLLGACSSSPPSDAVPAVASVLRIDGNKCSWFPDAGDLCPTISMKVFPKGGTPYEAEVKARIPQIHAARVQPGASLAVLVDHKNAARVFVDVAALALPPPPPPASEAR
;
A
#
# COMPACT_ATOMS: atom_id res chain seq x y z
N MET A 1 -18.21 5.52 22.69
CA MET A 1 -16.90 4.98 22.28
C MET A 1 -17.01 4.59 20.80
N LEU A 2 -16.64 5.48 19.88
CA LEU A 2 -16.66 5.22 18.44
C LEU A 2 -15.25 4.85 17.99
N LEU A 3 -15.03 3.57 17.68
CA LEU A 3 -13.85 3.09 16.97
C LEU A 3 -13.95 3.57 15.52
N LEU A 4 -13.33 4.72 15.25
CA LEU A 4 -13.08 5.24 13.90
C LEU A 4 -12.28 4.19 13.14
N GLY A 5 -12.93 3.47 12.22
CA GLY A 5 -12.31 2.55 11.29
C GLY A 5 -11.34 3.31 10.39
N ALA A 6 -10.09 3.39 10.84
CA ALA A 6 -9.01 4.10 10.19
C ALA A 6 -8.71 3.48 8.83
N CYS A 7 -9.23 4.08 7.76
CA CYS A 7 -8.64 3.97 6.42
C CYS A 7 -7.50 4.98 6.22
N SER A 8 -7.08 5.68 7.28
CA SER A 8 -6.02 6.68 7.24
C SER A 8 -5.29 6.70 8.59
N SER A 9 -4.41 5.74 8.81
CA SER A 9 -3.24 6.00 9.63
C SER A 9 -2.26 6.73 8.73
N SER A 10 -2.02 8.02 8.98
CA SER A 10 -0.92 8.73 8.29
C SER A 10 0.41 8.04 8.62
N PRO A 11 1.34 7.94 7.66
CA PRO A 11 2.66 7.39 7.94
C PRO A 11 3.33 8.22 9.06
N PRO A 12 4.03 7.59 10.01
CA PRO A 12 4.83 8.31 10.99
C PRO A 12 5.94 9.10 10.27
N SER A 13 6.40 10.22 10.86
CA SER A 13 7.46 11.06 10.28
C SER A 13 8.78 10.31 10.03
N ASP A 14 8.98 9.17 10.72
CA ASP A 14 10.16 8.30 10.59
C ASP A 14 9.95 7.14 9.59
N ALA A 15 8.89 7.17 8.78
CA ALA A 15 8.63 6.11 7.81
C ALA A 15 9.66 6.14 6.68
N VAL A 16 10.18 4.95 6.34
CA VAL A 16 11.22 4.77 5.33
C VAL A 16 10.57 4.36 4.00
N PRO A 17 10.94 4.99 2.86
CA PRO A 17 10.44 4.59 1.56
C PRO A 17 10.97 3.20 1.17
N ALA A 18 10.06 2.37 0.66
CA ALA A 18 10.33 1.04 0.13
C ALA A 18 9.49 0.80 -1.14
N VAL A 19 9.81 -0.28 -1.85
CA VAL A 19 9.01 -0.76 -2.97
C VAL A 19 8.27 -2.02 -2.51
N ALA A 20 7.02 -2.19 -2.92
CA ALA A 20 6.27 -3.40 -2.67
C ALA A 20 5.63 -3.93 -3.96
N SER A 21 5.59 -5.25 -4.11
CA SER A 21 4.88 -5.91 -5.19
C SER A 21 3.53 -6.41 -4.67
N VAL A 22 2.45 -6.05 -5.35
CA VAL A 22 1.10 -6.47 -4.96
C VAL A 22 0.92 -7.96 -5.26
N LEU A 23 0.56 -8.74 -4.26
CA LEU A 23 0.29 -10.16 -4.40
C LEU A 23 -1.20 -10.40 -4.63
N ARG A 24 -2.06 -9.79 -3.78
CA ARG A 24 -3.51 -9.96 -3.83
C ARG A 24 -4.23 -8.71 -3.36
N ILE A 25 -5.48 -8.61 -3.76
CA ILE A 25 -6.40 -7.53 -3.41
C ILE A 25 -7.73 -8.15 -3.03
N ASP A 26 -8.19 -7.85 -1.82
CA ASP A 26 -9.41 -8.38 -1.24
C ASP A 26 -10.33 -7.25 -0.79
N GLY A 27 -11.60 -7.33 -1.19
CA GLY A 27 -12.61 -6.32 -0.89
C GLY A 27 -12.35 -4.97 -1.58
N ASN A 28 -13.39 -4.14 -1.68
CA ASN A 28 -13.27 -2.80 -2.25
C ASN A 28 -14.18 -1.76 -1.60
N LYS A 29 -15.01 -2.16 -0.63
CA LYS A 29 -16.06 -1.31 -0.06
C LYS A 29 -15.54 -0.53 1.14
N CYS A 30 -15.65 0.79 1.09
CA CYS A 30 -15.56 1.63 2.28
C CYS A 30 -16.87 1.47 3.07
N SER A 31 -16.80 1.06 4.34
CA SER A 31 -17.92 0.44 5.10
C SER A 31 -19.21 1.26 5.28
N TRP A 32 -19.30 2.53 4.85
CA TRP A 32 -20.47 3.35 5.21
C TRP A 32 -20.77 4.60 4.34
N PHE A 33 -20.01 4.91 3.28
CA PHE A 33 -20.34 6.02 2.38
C PHE A 33 -20.46 5.54 0.93
N PRO A 34 -21.58 5.82 0.23
CA PRO A 34 -21.78 5.34 -1.13
C PRO A 34 -20.94 6.05 -2.21
N ASP A 35 -20.43 7.27 -2.03
CA ASP A 35 -19.97 8.06 -3.17
C ASP A 35 -18.76 8.97 -2.89
N ALA A 36 -17.56 8.40 -2.66
CA ALA A 36 -16.32 9.19 -2.63
C ALA A 36 -15.37 8.93 -3.80
N GLY A 37 -15.69 8.01 -4.72
CA GLY A 37 -14.80 7.66 -5.83
C GLY A 37 -13.47 7.05 -5.38
N ASP A 38 -13.39 6.54 -4.14
CA ASP A 38 -12.23 5.84 -3.59
C ASP A 38 -12.59 4.40 -3.28
N LEU A 39 -11.64 3.50 -3.47
CA LEU A 39 -11.69 2.09 -3.07
C LEU A 39 -10.99 1.92 -1.73
N CYS A 40 -11.49 1.02 -0.89
CA CYS A 40 -10.85 0.66 0.38
C CYS A 40 -10.40 -0.82 0.40
N PRO A 41 -9.53 -1.27 -0.52
CA PRO A 41 -9.08 -2.65 -0.56
C PRO A 41 -8.17 -3.01 0.62
N THR A 42 -8.22 -4.29 0.98
CA THR A 42 -7.14 -4.97 1.67
C THR A 42 -6.14 -5.45 0.61
N ILE A 43 -4.88 -5.04 0.73
CA ILE A 43 -3.83 -5.32 -0.23
C ILE A 43 -2.78 -6.18 0.47
N SER A 44 -2.62 -7.42 0.02
CA SER A 44 -1.48 -8.26 0.40
C SER A 44 -0.33 -7.95 -0.54
N MET A 45 0.84 -7.64 -0.01
CA MET A 45 2.01 -7.22 -0.77
C MET A 45 3.29 -7.81 -0.21
N LYS A 46 4.26 -8.02 -1.10
CA LYS A 46 5.63 -8.34 -0.71
C LYS A 46 6.45 -7.06 -0.69
N VAL A 47 6.94 -6.66 0.47
CA VAL A 47 7.67 -5.42 0.70
C VAL A 47 9.17 -5.68 0.60
N PHE A 48 9.87 -4.78 -0.10
CA PHE A 48 11.31 -4.83 -0.33
C PHE A 48 11.96 -3.59 0.32
N PRO A 49 12.18 -3.62 1.64
CA PRO A 49 12.85 -2.52 2.34
C PRO A 49 14.30 -2.40 1.86
N LYS A 50 14.79 -1.17 1.74
CA LYS A 50 16.18 -0.90 1.35
C LYS A 50 17.13 -1.46 2.42
N GLY A 51 17.96 -2.43 2.04
CA GLY A 51 18.95 -3.04 2.94
C GLY A 51 18.37 -4.07 3.93
N GLY A 52 17.09 -4.45 3.79
CA GLY A 52 16.45 -5.49 4.59
C GLY A 52 16.05 -6.71 3.78
N THR A 53 15.57 -7.74 4.46
CA THR A 53 14.98 -8.92 3.82
C THR A 53 13.56 -8.64 3.37
N PRO A 54 13.13 -9.09 2.17
CA PRO A 54 11.74 -8.98 1.76
C PRO A 54 10.80 -9.73 2.70
N TYR A 55 9.63 -9.16 2.97
CA TYR A 55 8.60 -9.78 3.82
C TYR A 55 7.21 -9.51 3.27
N GLU A 56 6.23 -10.33 3.64
CA GLU A 56 4.84 -10.11 3.27
C GLU A 56 4.14 -9.22 4.31
N ALA A 57 3.31 -8.31 3.83
CA ALA A 57 2.50 -7.43 4.64
C ALA A 57 1.10 -7.30 4.05
N GLU A 58 0.13 -7.09 4.92
CA GLU A 58 -1.25 -6.79 4.54
C GLU A 58 -1.60 -5.39 5.01
N VAL A 59 -2.13 -4.57 4.10
CA VAL A 59 -2.53 -3.19 4.40
C VAL A 59 -3.92 -2.91 3.86
N LYS A 60 -4.74 -2.25 4.66
CA LYS A 60 -5.96 -1.62 4.19
C LYS A 60 -5.67 -0.18 3.81
N ALA A 61 -5.81 0.15 2.53
CA ALA A 61 -5.49 1.48 2.02
C ALA A 61 -6.70 2.11 1.34
N ARG A 62 -6.81 3.44 1.42
CA ARG A 62 -7.77 4.21 0.60
C ARG A 62 -7.10 4.56 -0.72
N ILE A 63 -7.59 3.99 -1.81
CA ILE A 63 -7.04 4.14 -3.15
C ILE A 63 -8.06 4.92 -4.00
N PRO A 64 -7.71 6.10 -4.53
CA PRO A 64 -8.55 6.79 -5.48
C PRO A 64 -8.87 5.90 -6.69
N GLN A 65 -10.14 5.85 -7.10
CA GLN A 65 -10.58 4.96 -8.18
C GLN A 65 -9.84 5.26 -9.50
N ILE A 66 -9.44 6.51 -9.72
CA ILE A 66 -8.59 6.91 -10.85
C ILE A 66 -7.23 6.19 -10.88
N HIS A 67 -6.75 5.69 -9.74
CA HIS A 67 -5.51 4.94 -9.60
C HIS A 67 -5.73 3.44 -9.36
N ALA A 68 -6.98 2.95 -9.37
CA ALA A 68 -7.30 1.55 -9.12
C ALA A 68 -6.58 0.58 -10.08
N ALA A 69 -6.41 0.98 -11.34
CA ALA A 69 -5.68 0.19 -12.34
C ALA A 69 -4.18 0.05 -12.03
N ARG A 70 -3.60 0.95 -11.22
CA ARG A 70 -2.19 0.85 -10.78
C ARG A 70 -2.00 -0.07 -9.59
N VAL A 71 -3.07 -0.31 -8.84
CA VAL A 71 -3.07 -1.19 -7.67
C VAL A 71 -3.74 -2.48 -8.10
N GLN A 72 -2.99 -3.33 -8.80
CA GLN A 72 -3.42 -4.65 -9.28
C GLN A 72 -2.37 -5.70 -8.90
N PRO A 73 -2.75 -6.99 -8.75
CA PRO A 73 -1.77 -8.06 -8.56
C PRO A 73 -0.65 -8.01 -9.61
N GLY A 74 0.60 -8.13 -9.16
CA GLY A 74 1.80 -8.00 -10.00
C GLY A 74 2.31 -6.56 -10.17
N ALA A 75 1.57 -5.54 -9.73
CA ALA A 75 2.04 -4.16 -9.79
C ALA A 75 3.09 -3.86 -8.71
N SER A 76 4.09 -3.04 -9.05
CA SER A 76 5.02 -2.46 -8.08
C SER A 76 4.50 -1.11 -7.59
N LEU A 77 4.46 -0.94 -6.28
CA LEU A 77 3.98 0.25 -5.58
C LEU A 77 5.10 0.88 -4.75
N ALA A 78 5.09 2.20 -4.68
CA ALA A 78 5.84 2.91 -3.65
C ALA A 78 5.07 2.82 -2.32
N VAL A 79 5.77 2.40 -1.28
CA VAL A 79 5.21 2.27 0.07
C VAL A 79 6.13 2.93 1.08
N LEU A 80 5.55 3.33 2.20
CA LEU A 80 6.26 3.82 3.37
C LEU A 80 6.16 2.76 4.46
N VAL A 81 7.28 2.43 5.09
CA VAL A 81 7.36 1.42 6.15
C VAL A 81 7.77 2.10 7.44
N ASP A 82 7.05 1.85 8.53
CA ASP A 82 7.48 2.28 9.86
C ASP A 82 8.75 1.52 10.28
N HIS A 83 9.85 2.23 10.48
CA HIS A 83 11.12 1.63 10.91
C HIS A 83 10.99 0.94 12.28
N LYS A 84 10.09 1.41 13.15
CA LYS A 84 9.88 0.81 14.48
C LYS A 84 8.96 -0.41 14.42
N ASN A 85 8.20 -0.59 13.34
CA ASN A 85 7.27 -1.69 13.18
C ASN A 85 7.06 -2.05 11.71
N ALA A 86 7.75 -3.08 11.23
CA ALA A 86 7.64 -3.56 9.86
C ALA A 86 6.23 -4.03 9.45
N ALA A 87 5.32 -4.30 10.39
CA ALA A 87 3.92 -4.61 10.07
C ALA A 87 3.11 -3.36 9.70
N ARG A 88 3.63 -2.16 9.93
CA ARG A 88 2.98 -0.90 9.56
C ARG A 88 3.53 -0.39 8.24
N VAL A 89 2.81 -0.75 7.19
CA VAL A 89 3.09 -0.35 5.81
C VAL A 89 1.98 0.57 5.32
N PHE A 90 2.35 1.62 4.60
CA PHE A 90 1.45 2.64 4.09
C PHE A 90 1.66 2.76 2.59
N VAL A 91 0.58 2.76 1.82
CA VAL A 91 0.65 2.99 0.37
C VAL A 91 0.88 4.48 0.13
N ASP A 92 1.91 4.84 -0.62
CA ASP A 92 2.12 6.23 -1.04
C ASP A 92 1.18 6.55 -2.20
N VAL A 93 -0.02 7.05 -1.87
CA VAL A 93 -1.04 7.40 -2.85
C VAL A 93 -0.59 8.52 -3.77
N ALA A 94 0.25 9.44 -3.29
CA ALA A 94 0.78 10.52 -4.12
C ALA A 94 1.72 9.97 -5.20
N ALA A 95 2.51 8.95 -4.87
CA ALA A 95 3.38 8.27 -5.83
C ALA A 95 2.61 7.46 -6.89
N LEU A 96 1.33 7.13 -6.70
CA LEU A 96 0.51 6.46 -7.74
C LEU A 96 0.26 7.32 -8.98
N ALA A 97 0.41 8.65 -8.87
CA ALA A 97 0.35 9.54 -10.02
C ALA A 97 1.61 9.47 -10.89
N LEU A 98 2.72 8.95 -10.35
CA LEU A 98 4.01 8.84 -11.03
C LEU A 98 4.11 7.52 -11.81
N PRO A 99 5.10 7.38 -12.73
CA PRO A 99 5.43 6.10 -13.31
C PRO A 99 5.71 5.06 -12.20
N PRO A 100 5.33 3.79 -12.41
CA PRO A 100 5.56 2.75 -11.41
C PRO A 100 7.05 2.64 -11.10
N PRO A 101 7.42 2.43 -9.82
CA PRO A 101 8.81 2.20 -9.47
C PRO A 101 9.33 0.96 -10.21
N PRO A 102 10.62 0.93 -10.56
CA PRO A 102 11.22 -0.25 -11.17
C PRO A 102 10.97 -1.47 -10.27
N PRO A 103 10.71 -2.65 -10.85
CA PRO A 103 10.49 -3.85 -10.07
C PRO A 103 11.72 -4.11 -9.18
N PRO A 104 11.49 -4.62 -7.96
CA PRO A 104 12.58 -4.89 -7.04
C PRO A 104 13.57 -5.87 -7.70
N ALA A 105 14.87 -5.57 -7.58
CA ALA A 105 15.95 -6.34 -8.23
C ALA A 105 15.94 -7.86 -7.91
N SER A 106 15.18 -8.28 -6.90
CA SER A 106 14.97 -9.68 -6.52
C SER A 106 13.97 -10.45 -7.41
N GLU A 107 13.20 -9.79 -8.29
CA GLU A 107 12.28 -10.44 -9.25
C GLU A 107 12.89 -10.56 -10.67
N ALA A 108 14.11 -10.07 -10.91
CA ALA A 108 14.77 -10.08 -12.22
C ALA A 108 15.53 -11.38 -12.54
N ARG A 109 15.14 -12.53 -11.96
CA ARG A 109 15.88 -13.80 -12.11
C ARG A 109 14.98 -14.97 -12.47
#